data_AF-A0A4Y5YTX1-F1
#
_entry.id   AF-A0A4Y5YTX1-F1
#
_cell.length_a   1.000
_cell.length_b   1.000
_cell.length_c   1.000
_cell.angle_alpha   90.00
_cell.angle_beta   90.00
_cell.angle_gamma   90.00
#
_symmetry.space_group_name_H-M   'P 1'
#
loop_
_entity.id
_entity.type
_entity.pdbx_description
1 polymer ?
#
loop_
_entity_poly.entity_id
_entity_poly.type
_entity_poly.pdbx_seq_one_letter_code
_entity_poly.pdbx_strand_id
1 'polypeptide(L)'
;MGKLVYEGSVKADIEDRALTHLQLVITAKLRRGEPFSFTWREDMSVGGGRTTVWVHAGSSLVFKYSGSRQPSINRAWVEALAFTASAPSGLYLVPEPAEGSAPPAERLDVPAHA
;
A
#
# COMPACT_ATOMS: atom_id res chain seq x y z
N MET A 1 -14.01 8.90 -0.39
CA MET A 1 -12.65 8.83 0.19
C MET A 1 -12.74 8.17 1.55
N GLY A 2 -12.10 7.02 1.74
CA GLY A 2 -11.95 6.39 3.04
C GLY A 2 -10.85 7.05 3.86
N LYS A 3 -10.66 6.56 5.08
CA LYS A 3 -9.62 7.03 6.00
C LYS A 3 -8.87 5.84 6.60
N LEU A 4 -7.55 5.92 6.59
CA LEU A 4 -6.70 5.15 7.49
C LEU A 4 -6.44 5.99 8.74
N VAL A 5 -6.62 5.40 9.92
CA VAL A 5 -6.22 6.02 11.19
C VAL A 5 -5.14 5.16 11.82
N TYR A 6 -4.00 5.77 12.12
CA TYR A 6 -2.86 5.17 12.79
C TYR A 6 -2.72 5.76 14.20
N GLU A 7 -2.71 4.90 15.22
CA GLU A 7 -2.55 5.27 16.63
C GLU A 7 -3.51 6.39 17.09
N GLY A 8 -4.73 6.41 16.52
CA GLY A 8 -5.80 7.36 16.85
C GLY A 8 -5.60 8.82 16.43
N SER A 9 -4.37 9.24 16.13
CA SER A 9 -4.01 10.64 15.87
C SER A 9 -3.69 10.90 14.41
N VAL A 10 -2.89 10.04 13.79
CA VAL A 10 -2.45 10.20 12.40
C VAL A 10 -3.53 9.69 11.46
N LYS A 11 -3.93 10.52 10.49
CA LYS A 11 -5.03 10.21 9.56
C LYS A 11 -4.56 10.39 8.13
N ALA A 12 -4.91 9.44 7.28
CA ALA A 12 -4.68 9.52 5.83
C ALA A 12 -6.01 9.40 5.09
N ASP A 13 -6.32 10.38 4.24
CA ASP A 13 -7.44 10.29 3.30
C ASP A 13 -7.00 9.51 2.06
N ILE A 14 -7.66 8.38 1.81
CA ILE A 14 -7.30 7.43 0.75
C ILE A 14 -8.57 6.98 0.04
N GLU A 15 -8.56 6.83 -1.28
CA GLU A 15 -9.71 6.26 -2.00
C GLU A 15 -10.07 4.87 -1.47
N ASP A 16 -11.38 4.57 -1.33
CA ASP A 16 -11.84 3.30 -0.74
C ASP A 16 -11.25 2.08 -1.48
N ARG A 17 -11.08 2.18 -2.80
CA ARG A 17 -10.44 1.14 -3.62
C ARG A 17 -8.99 0.93 -3.19
N ALA A 18 -8.17 1.98 -3.19
CA ALA A 18 -6.78 1.91 -2.73
C ALA A 18 -6.67 1.44 -1.27
N LEU A 19 -7.54 1.94 -0.38
CA LEU A 19 -7.57 1.58 1.03
C LEU A 19 -7.82 0.08 1.24
N THR A 20 -8.66 -0.53 0.41
CA THR A 20 -8.93 -1.98 0.44
C THR A 20 -7.67 -2.79 0.11
N HIS A 21 -6.93 -2.38 -0.92
CA HIS A 21 -5.70 -3.07 -1.33
C HIS A 21 -4.59 -2.90 -0.28
N LEU A 22 -4.46 -1.69 0.30
CA LEU A 22 -3.56 -1.43 1.41
C LEU A 22 -3.93 -2.29 2.63
N GLN A 23 -5.20 -2.38 3.00
CA GLN A 23 -5.64 -3.23 4.12
C GLN A 23 -5.21 -4.67 3.92
N LEU A 24 -5.35 -5.24 2.72
CA LEU A 24 -4.95 -6.61 2.44
C LEU A 24 -3.44 -6.82 2.64
N VAL A 25 -2.61 -5.94 2.08
CA VAL A 25 -1.14 -6.03 2.18
C VAL A 25 -0.67 -5.82 3.62
N ILE A 26 -1.16 -4.78 4.27
CA ILE A 26 -0.81 -4.44 5.66
C ILE A 26 -1.17 -5.62 6.58
N THR A 27 -2.40 -6.14 6.47
CA THR A 27 -2.84 -7.29 7.29
C THR A 27 -1.98 -8.52 7.04
N ALA A 28 -1.61 -8.79 5.78
CA ALA A 28 -0.76 -9.93 5.44
C ALA A 28 0.64 -9.81 6.06
N LYS A 29 1.27 -8.63 6.02
CA LYS A 29 2.59 -8.39 6.64
C LYS A 29 2.54 -8.51 8.16
N LEU A 30 1.52 -7.92 8.79
CA LEU A 30 1.34 -7.99 10.24
C LEU A 30 1.12 -9.42 10.73
N ARG A 31 0.39 -10.24 9.98
CA ARG A 31 0.22 -11.68 10.27
C ARG A 31 1.53 -12.48 10.19
N ARG A 32 2.47 -12.05 9.35
CA ARG A 32 3.82 -12.66 9.28
C ARG A 32 4.79 -12.09 10.32
N GLY A 33 4.36 -11.12 11.12
CA GLY A 33 5.23 -10.42 12.06
C GLY A 33 6.32 -9.60 11.34
N GLU A 34 6.09 -9.22 10.08
CA GLU A 34 7.00 -8.40 9.29
C GLU A 34 6.71 -6.92 9.54
N PRO A 35 7.57 -6.23 10.29
CA PRO A 35 7.32 -4.85 10.68
C PRO A 35 7.83 -3.97 9.50
N PHE A 36 7.12 -2.90 9.11
CA PHE A 36 7.47 -2.07 7.93
C PHE A 36 7.07 -0.59 8.11
N SER A 37 7.67 0.31 7.32
CA SER A 37 7.22 1.71 7.25
C SER A 37 6.13 1.88 6.19
N PHE A 38 5.12 2.72 6.45
CA PHE A 38 4.10 3.11 5.48
C PHE A 38 4.14 4.62 5.26
N THR A 39 4.21 5.03 3.99
CA THR A 39 4.37 6.41 3.58
C THR A 39 3.31 6.84 2.58
N TRP A 40 2.69 8.00 2.80
CA TRP A 40 1.77 8.62 1.86
C TRP A 40 2.01 10.12 1.74
N ARG A 41 1.50 10.70 0.65
CA ARG A 41 1.49 12.15 0.46
C ARG A 41 0.25 12.73 1.11
N GLU A 42 0.43 13.85 1.80
CA GLU A 42 -0.69 14.61 2.31
C GLU A 42 -1.20 15.56 1.24
N ASP A 43 -2.51 15.80 1.25
CA ASP A 43 -3.12 16.79 0.39
C ASP A 43 -2.57 18.18 0.75
N MET A 44 -2.35 19.04 -0.26
CA MET A 44 -1.82 20.39 -0.05
C MET A 44 -2.73 21.23 0.87
N SER A 45 -4.03 20.93 0.89
CA SER A 45 -5.04 21.59 1.71
C SER A 45 -4.86 21.36 3.21
N VAL A 46 -4.13 20.31 3.61
CA VAL A 46 -3.94 19.91 5.03
C VAL A 46 -2.52 20.20 5.55
N GLY A 47 -1.67 20.83 4.73
CA GLY A 47 -0.28 21.14 5.08
C GLY A 47 0.73 20.70 4.02
N GLY A 48 0.33 19.80 3.11
CA GLY A 48 1.20 19.22 2.09
C GLY A 48 2.35 18.38 2.68
N GLY A 49 3.13 17.77 1.80
CA GLY A 49 4.30 16.98 2.19
C GLY A 49 4.02 15.48 2.24
N ARG A 50 4.74 14.79 3.14
CA ARG A 50 4.79 13.33 3.18
C ARG A 50 4.83 12.87 4.63
N THR A 51 3.93 11.96 4.97
CA THR A 51 3.86 11.35 6.29
C THR A 51 4.28 9.90 6.20
N THR A 52 5.16 9.49 7.11
CA THR A 52 5.65 8.12 7.26
C THR A 52 5.36 7.65 8.68
N VAL A 53 4.76 6.47 8.81
CA VAL A 53 4.54 5.80 10.09
C VAL A 53 5.22 4.44 10.10
N TRP A 54 5.51 3.95 11.30
CA TRP A 54 6.12 2.66 11.52
C TRP A 54 5.02 1.66 11.92
N VAL A 55 4.77 0.61 11.13
CA VAL A 55 3.65 -0.33 11.34
C VAL A 55 4.15 -1.70 11.79
N HIS A 56 3.68 -2.18 12.95
CA HIS A 56 4.02 -3.48 13.51
C HIS A 56 2.79 -4.17 14.15
N ALA A 57 2.92 -5.41 14.62
CA ALA A 57 1.79 -6.22 15.10
C ALA A 57 1.05 -5.65 16.31
N GLY A 58 1.66 -4.72 17.04
CA GLY A 58 1.04 -4.02 18.17
C GLY A 58 0.40 -2.69 17.80
N SER A 59 0.51 -2.25 16.54
CA SER A 59 -0.02 -0.96 16.10
C SER A 59 -1.55 -0.98 16.00
N SER A 60 -2.19 0.12 16.39
CA SER A 60 -3.63 0.31 16.24
C SER A 60 -3.95 0.94 14.87
N LEU A 61 -4.65 0.18 14.02
CA LEU A 61 -5.05 0.59 12.68
C LEU A 61 -6.56 0.53 12.52
N VAL A 62 -7.15 1.62 12.05
CA VAL A 62 -8.58 1.66 11.66
C VAL A 62 -8.70 1.98 10.18
N PHE A 63 -9.35 1.08 9.44
CA PHE A 63 -9.72 1.27 8.03
C PHE A 63 -11.19 1.68 7.98
N LYS A 64 -11.47 2.96 7.76
CA LYS A 64 -12.83 3.49 7.66
C LYS A 64 -13.17 3.77 6.20
N TYR A 65 -14.13 3.02 5.67
CA TYR A 65 -14.62 3.20 4.31
C TYR A 65 -15.76 4.21 4.25
N SER A 66 -15.82 5.00 3.17
CA SER A 66 -16.96 5.91 2.93
C SER A 66 -18.09 5.23 2.16
N GLY A 67 -17.78 4.33 1.23
CA GLY A 67 -18.76 3.53 0.51
C GLY A 67 -19.28 2.34 1.33
N SER A 68 -20.51 1.91 1.03
CA SER A 68 -21.14 0.72 1.63
C SER A 68 -20.81 -0.59 0.91
N ARG A 69 -20.39 -0.51 -0.37
CA ARG A 69 -20.02 -1.68 -1.17
C ARG A 69 -18.52 -1.94 -1.09
N GLN A 70 -18.15 -3.22 -1.00
CA GLN A 70 -16.75 -3.61 -1.04
C GLN A 70 -16.17 -3.39 -2.46
N PRO A 71 -15.05 -2.66 -2.61
CA PRO A 71 -14.40 -2.48 -3.91
C PRO A 71 -13.91 -3.81 -4.49
N SER A 72 -13.91 -3.94 -5.83
CA SER A 72 -13.29 -5.09 -6.48
C SER A 72 -11.77 -5.09 -6.27
N ILE A 73 -11.20 -6.30 -6.19
CA ILE A 73 -9.78 -6.49 -5.90
C ILE A 73 -9.01 -6.74 -7.20
N ASN A 74 -7.99 -5.91 -7.43
CA ASN A 74 -6.98 -6.07 -8.47
C ASN A 74 -5.76 -6.77 -7.87
N ARG A 75 -5.52 -8.03 -8.28
CA ARG A 75 -4.43 -8.85 -7.75
C ARG A 75 -3.05 -8.29 -8.08
N ALA A 76 -2.86 -7.76 -9.29
CA ALA A 76 -1.60 -7.14 -9.69
C ALA A 76 -1.27 -5.94 -8.81
N TRP A 77 -2.28 -5.19 -8.35
CA TRP A 77 -2.07 -4.10 -7.41
C TRP A 77 -1.66 -4.58 -6.02
N VAL A 78 -2.29 -5.63 -5.50
CA VAL A 78 -1.89 -6.26 -4.22
C VAL A 78 -0.43 -6.72 -4.29
N GLU A 79 -0.03 -7.36 -5.38
CA GLU A 79 1.34 -7.82 -5.61
C GLU A 79 2.33 -6.65 -5.68
N ALA A 80 2.01 -5.60 -6.45
CA ALA A 80 2.85 -4.41 -6.55
C ALA A 80 3.01 -3.70 -5.19
N LEU A 81 1.95 -3.59 -4.40
CA LEU A 81 2.00 -3.02 -3.05
C LEU A 81 2.75 -3.92 -2.07
N ALA A 82 2.60 -5.25 -2.16
CA ALA A 82 3.36 -6.18 -1.33
C ALA A 82 4.86 -6.13 -1.63
N PHE A 83 5.22 -5.92 -2.91
CA PHE A 83 6.60 -5.70 -3.34
C PHE A 83 7.18 -4.42 -2.72
N THR A 84 6.50 -3.28 -2.84
CA THR A 84 7.00 -2.02 -2.23
C THR A 84 7.09 -2.12 -0.72
N ALA A 85 6.11 -2.75 -0.06
CA ALA A 85 6.12 -2.97 1.39
C ALA A 85 7.28 -3.84 1.89
N SER A 86 7.96 -4.56 1.01
CA SER A 86 9.12 -5.40 1.33
C SER A 86 10.45 -4.76 0.93
N ALA A 87 10.42 -3.61 0.26
CA ALA A 87 11.59 -2.84 -0.12
C ALA A 87 12.05 -1.91 1.03
N PRO A 88 13.33 -1.49 1.06
CA PRO A 88 13.84 -0.55 2.07
C PRO A 88 13.13 0.81 2.09
N SER A 89 12.49 1.20 0.98
CA SER A 89 11.68 2.42 0.89
C SER A 89 10.37 2.35 1.68
N GLY A 90 9.95 1.17 2.11
CA GLY A 90 8.69 0.93 2.80
C GLY A 90 7.48 0.90 1.85
N LEU A 91 6.31 0.62 2.42
CA LEU A 91 5.05 0.64 1.69
C LEU A 91 4.72 2.08 1.31
N TYR A 92 4.35 2.28 0.05
CA TYR A 92 3.72 3.51 -0.44
C TYR A 92 2.69 3.16 -1.50
N LEU A 93 1.70 4.04 -1.67
CA LEU A 93 0.66 3.83 -2.67
C LEU A 93 1.23 4.00 -4.08
N VAL A 94 1.13 2.93 -4.88
CA VAL A 94 1.45 2.95 -6.31
C VAL A 94 0.18 3.11 -7.14
N PRO A 95 0.26 3.66 -8.37
CA PRO A 95 -0.86 3.68 -9.30
C PRO A 95 -1.43 2.28 -9.54
N GLU A 96 -2.74 2.21 -9.78
CA GLU A 96 -3.38 0.93 -10.08
C GLU A 96 -2.86 0.34 -11.40
N PRO A 97 -2.29 -0.88 -11.39
CA PRO A 97 -1.87 -1.57 -12.61
C PRO A 97 -3.07 -2.00 -13.46
N ALA A 98 -2.89 -2.11 -14.78
CA ALA A 98 -3.91 -2.68 -15.64
C ALA A 98 -4.18 -4.14 -15.25
N GLU A 99 -5.46 -4.53 -15.16
CA GLU A 99 -5.83 -5.91 -14.88
C GLU A 99 -5.25 -6.83 -15.98
N GLY A 100 -4.34 -7.74 -15.60
CA GLY A 100 -3.65 -8.65 -16.53
C GLY A 100 -2.22 -8.25 -16.92
N SER A 101 -1.72 -7.08 -16.51
CA SER A 101 -0.28 -6.80 -16.60
C SER A 101 0.44 -7.44 -15.41
N ALA A 102 1.09 -8.57 -15.62
CA ALA A 102 2.11 -9.06 -14.69
C ALA A 102 3.18 -7.97 -14.51
N PRO A 103 3.83 -7.85 -13.33
CA PRO A 103 4.96 -6.95 -13.18
C PRO A 103 6.00 -7.25 -14.27
N PRO A 104 6.72 -6.24 -14.80
CA PRO A 104 7.73 -6.49 -15.81
C PRO A 104 8.77 -7.42 -15.20
N ALA A 105 8.71 -8.69 -15.61
CA ALA A 105 9.82 -9.60 -15.40
C ALA A 105 11.01 -8.91 -16.07
N GLU A 106 11.96 -8.50 -15.24
CA GLU A 106 13.25 -7.97 -15.65
C GLU A 106 13.76 -8.89 -16.77
N ARG A 107 13.76 -8.38 -18.01
CA ARG A 107 14.37 -9.08 -19.13
C ARG A 107 15.85 -9.18 -18.80
N LEU A 108 16.23 -10.28 -18.17
CA LEU A 108 17.60 -10.76 -18.22
C LEU A 108 17.84 -11.12 -19.69
N ASP A 109 18.26 -10.13 -20.46
CA ASP A 109 18.93 -10.34 -21.73
C ASP A 109 20.24 -11.06 -21.40
N VAL A 110 20.20 -12.40 -21.40
CA VAL A 110 21.38 -13.24 -21.29
C VAL A 110 22.18 -13.00 -22.57
N PRO A 111 23.41 -12.45 -22.52
CA PRO A 111 24.21 -12.31 -23.71
C PRO A 111 24.59 -13.72 -24.18
N ALA A 112 24.15 -14.08 -25.38
CA ALA A 112 24.64 -15.26 -26.07
C ALA A 112 26.12 -15.04 -26.37
N HIS A 113 26.99 -15.71 -25.61
CA HIS A 113 28.39 -15.85 -25.95
C HIS A 113 28.50 -16.57 -27.30
N ALA A 114 29.15 -15.90 -28.26
CA ALA A 114 29.78 -16.48 -29.44
C ALA A 114 31.28 -16.21 -29.37
#